data_AF-Q54MX5-F1
#
_entry.id   AF-Q54MX5-F1
#
_cell.length_a   1.000
_cell.length_b   1.000
_cell.length_c   1.000
_cell.angle_alpha   90.00
_cell.angle_beta   90.00
_cell.angle_gamma   90.00
#
_symmetry.space_group_name_H-M   'P 1'
#
loop_
_entity.id
_entity.type
_entity.pdbx_description
1 polymer ?
#
loop_
_entity_poly.entity_id
_entity_poly.type
_entity_poly.pdbx_seq_one_letter_code
_entity_poly.pdbx_strand_id
1 'polypeptide(L)'
;MINQPNYLLFFLLFIYLNILVVNSDENIFVNYNVNRNYIKPEECGSLEIPCVSLEDAGNKAILENKNGIEKIIINIIGNINGSTSASFGNLYSFCGVLEINSYDTQKITIDGSNSNNPFINIQENQYESCLIPKKFPIRNINFKNWEQTLVNININQETNQTVNVESLFIYFTNNTMNSLSNIISVYPKNMGEIFNSKSISIQFDNSLAEKLKPSSTFAPNSNTDYLPPIYVVGATIKSIPSLNDNNFTTTPFIYLSQAILRSSLQTITNNNFCYPFAISTNKSTVSFANLFAPFDNNKIKTLLFISDSYNVDSLFFNFTNNMPAVCSSKQYLGNIFDDSFITVKNSFNSTLITGISPNKPLPVSIFNSVTELNSIDLNRFNFNIVNSVVIFRFNLTLSECTITGSNSALYLEYNETLCSCPGCDYYMNERKAFSTDCNPPTVTPTTTGIDTTREPSPSPSSSSSSSPKNNSIRNIVIIIVILGSASIASIVLFSFIYKRHKNKKYILNSISSSNTMSEEDNDLAGAAADNDVSPNLESTTAFEDDDCAQLEHI
;
A
#
# COMPACT_ATOMS: atom_id res chain seq x y z
N MET A 1 19.29 -21.18 -58.68
CA MET A 1 19.55 -19.98 -57.84
C MET A 1 18.30 -19.68 -57.02
N ILE A 2 18.14 -20.32 -55.88
CA ILE A 2 17.02 -20.05 -54.96
C ILE A 2 17.50 -18.95 -54.03
N ASN A 3 16.97 -17.74 -54.21
CA ASN A 3 17.19 -16.60 -53.32
C ASN A 3 16.87 -17.03 -51.88
N GLN A 4 17.88 -17.01 -50.99
CA GLN A 4 17.80 -17.43 -49.58
C GLN A 4 17.67 -16.27 -48.55
N PRO A 5 16.97 -15.14 -48.80
CA PRO A 5 16.87 -14.10 -47.77
C PRO A 5 16.10 -14.58 -46.52
N ASN A 6 15.32 -15.66 -46.61
CA ASN A 6 14.57 -16.18 -45.47
C ASN A 6 15.43 -16.95 -44.45
N TYR A 7 16.55 -17.55 -44.84
CA TYR A 7 17.34 -18.37 -43.91
C TYR A 7 18.10 -17.49 -42.91
N LEU A 8 18.68 -16.39 -43.40
CA LEU A 8 19.35 -15.39 -42.57
C LEU A 8 18.37 -14.76 -41.55
N LEU A 9 17.14 -14.45 -41.98
CA LEU A 9 16.12 -13.90 -41.09
C LEU A 9 15.71 -14.90 -39.99
N PHE A 10 15.57 -16.19 -40.32
CA PHE A 10 15.25 -17.22 -39.33
C PHE A 10 16.38 -17.41 -38.32
N PHE A 11 17.63 -17.39 -38.76
CA PHE A 11 18.78 -17.51 -37.89
C PHE A 11 18.92 -16.31 -36.95
N LEU A 12 18.72 -15.08 -37.46
CA LEU A 12 18.70 -13.87 -36.64
C LEU A 12 17.54 -13.88 -35.63
N LEU A 13 16.35 -14.34 -36.03
CA LEU A 13 15.22 -14.51 -35.12
C LEU A 13 15.51 -15.56 -34.04
N PHE A 14 16.15 -16.66 -34.41
CA PHE A 14 16.55 -17.71 -33.46
C PHE A 14 17.59 -17.20 -32.47
N ILE A 15 18.63 -16.49 -32.94
CA ILE A 15 19.61 -15.83 -32.06
C ILE A 15 18.91 -14.83 -31.16
N TYR A 16 18.02 -14.00 -31.68
CA TYR A 16 17.28 -13.01 -30.89
C TYR A 16 16.38 -13.66 -29.84
N LEU A 17 15.67 -14.74 -30.19
CA LEU A 17 14.86 -15.52 -29.25
C LEU A 17 15.72 -16.19 -28.17
N ASN A 18 16.89 -16.74 -28.53
CA ASN A 18 17.80 -17.30 -27.53
C ASN A 18 18.39 -16.21 -26.63
N ILE A 19 18.75 -15.04 -27.17
CA ILE A 19 19.19 -13.89 -26.36
C ILE A 19 18.07 -13.44 -25.40
N LEU A 20 16.82 -13.40 -25.86
CA LEU A 20 15.64 -13.07 -25.03
C LEU A 20 15.41 -14.11 -23.93
N VAL A 21 15.58 -15.40 -24.21
CA VAL A 21 15.43 -16.49 -23.23
C VAL A 21 16.59 -16.50 -22.23
N VAL A 22 17.78 -16.03 -22.62
CA VAL A 22 18.97 -15.91 -21.76
C VAL A 22 18.91 -14.69 -20.84
N ASN A 23 17.96 -13.75 -21.00
CA ASN A 23 17.55 -12.87 -19.89
C ASN A 23 16.72 -13.66 -18.85
N SER A 24 17.23 -14.85 -18.48
CA SER A 24 16.70 -15.71 -17.45
C SER A 24 16.84 -15.03 -16.10
N ASP A 25 15.83 -15.24 -15.25
CA ASP A 25 15.90 -14.85 -13.84
C ASP A 25 17.17 -15.43 -13.20
N GLU A 26 17.99 -14.57 -12.59
CA GLU A 26 19.17 -15.02 -11.86
C GLU A 26 18.79 -15.38 -10.42
N ASN A 27 19.22 -16.55 -9.96
CA ASN A 27 18.93 -17.04 -8.62
C ASN A 27 20.17 -16.92 -7.73
N ILE A 28 20.02 -16.25 -6.58
CA ILE A 28 21.06 -16.11 -5.56
C ILE A 28 20.59 -16.85 -4.30
N PHE A 29 21.34 -17.86 -3.87
CA PHE A 29 21.05 -18.62 -2.66
C PHE A 29 21.78 -18.06 -1.45
N VAL A 30 21.09 -17.99 -0.31
CA VAL A 30 21.65 -17.53 0.97
C VAL A 30 21.45 -18.58 2.04
N ASN A 31 22.49 -18.96 2.77
CA ASN A 31 22.39 -19.91 3.87
C ASN A 31 23.32 -19.51 5.03
N TYR A 32 22.74 -19.05 6.14
CA TYR A 32 23.50 -18.67 7.35
C TYR A 32 24.10 -19.87 8.09
N ASN A 33 23.72 -21.10 7.73
CA ASN A 33 24.15 -22.32 8.41
C ASN A 33 25.41 -22.94 7.81
N VAL A 34 26.01 -22.33 6.78
CA VAL A 34 27.27 -22.78 6.20
C VAL A 34 28.40 -21.81 6.51
N ASN A 35 29.63 -22.34 6.54
CA ASN A 35 30.81 -21.51 6.70
C ASN A 35 31.11 -20.75 5.41
N ARG A 36 31.57 -19.51 5.55
CA ARG A 36 32.01 -18.71 4.41
C ARG A 36 33.19 -19.39 3.71
N ASN A 37 33.00 -19.79 2.46
CA ASN A 37 33.99 -20.44 1.61
C ASN A 37 34.40 -19.57 0.41
N TYR A 38 34.06 -18.27 0.45
CA TYR A 38 34.39 -17.27 -0.56
C TYR A 38 35.03 -16.03 0.06
N ILE A 39 35.87 -15.34 -0.71
CA ILE A 39 36.54 -14.12 -0.29
C ILE A 39 35.67 -12.92 -0.60
N LYS A 40 35.08 -12.88 -1.80
CA LYS A 40 34.29 -11.72 -2.27
C LYS A 40 32.83 -12.07 -2.53
N PRO A 41 31.89 -11.11 -2.41
CA PRO A 41 30.47 -11.37 -2.67
C PRO A 41 30.18 -11.91 -4.08
N GLU A 42 31.03 -11.58 -5.06
CA GLU A 42 30.84 -12.02 -6.45
C GLU A 42 30.96 -13.55 -6.63
N GLU A 43 31.64 -14.22 -5.70
CA GLU A 43 31.94 -15.65 -5.72
C GLU A 43 30.82 -16.49 -5.09
N CYS A 44 29.84 -15.87 -4.41
CA CYS A 44 28.71 -16.57 -3.80
C CYS A 44 27.42 -16.42 -4.61
N GLY A 45 26.43 -17.25 -4.26
CA GLY A 45 25.06 -17.15 -4.77
C GLY A 45 24.58 -18.42 -5.46
N SER A 46 25.43 -19.41 -5.71
CA SER A 46 24.99 -20.72 -6.20
C SER A 46 24.52 -21.62 -5.06
N LEU A 47 23.82 -22.71 -5.38
CA LEU A 47 23.41 -23.68 -4.35
C LEU A 47 24.63 -24.39 -3.72
N GLU A 48 25.71 -24.56 -4.48
CA GLU A 48 26.97 -25.15 -4.02
C GLU A 48 27.80 -24.18 -3.15
N ILE A 49 27.72 -22.88 -3.45
CA ILE A 49 28.42 -21.80 -2.75
C ILE A 49 27.40 -20.70 -2.42
N PRO A 50 26.49 -20.95 -1.46
CA PRO A 50 25.49 -19.95 -1.11
C PRO A 50 26.17 -18.78 -0.37
N CYS A 51 25.60 -17.60 -0.49
CA CYS A 51 26.02 -16.47 0.32
C CYS A 51 25.71 -16.76 1.80
N VAL A 52 26.65 -16.44 2.70
CA VAL A 52 26.48 -16.68 4.14
C VAL A 52 25.81 -15.53 4.88
N SER A 53 25.51 -14.44 4.17
CA SER A 53 24.81 -13.28 4.71
C SER A 53 23.87 -12.67 3.68
N LEU A 54 22.80 -12.01 4.15
CA LEU A 54 21.92 -11.23 3.27
C LEU A 54 22.65 -10.04 2.64
N GLU A 55 23.63 -9.47 3.33
CA GLU A 55 24.42 -8.34 2.81
C GLU A 55 25.26 -8.77 1.60
N ASP A 56 25.94 -9.92 1.69
CA ASP A 56 26.68 -10.48 0.55
C ASP A 56 25.75 -10.77 -0.63
N ALA A 57 24.55 -11.31 -0.36
CA ALA A 57 23.54 -11.57 -1.39
C ALA A 57 23.01 -10.29 -2.05
N GLY A 58 22.80 -9.22 -1.26
CA GLY A 58 22.41 -7.91 -1.76
C GLY A 58 23.49 -7.29 -2.65
N ASN A 59 24.75 -7.37 -2.22
CA ASN A 59 25.90 -6.90 -3.00
C ASN A 59 26.06 -7.67 -4.31
N LYS A 60 25.90 -9.00 -4.28
CA LYS A 60 25.88 -9.86 -5.47
C LYS A 60 24.74 -9.46 -6.42
N ALA A 61 23.53 -9.23 -5.90
CA ALA A 61 22.40 -8.80 -6.72
C ALA A 61 22.65 -7.44 -7.41
N ILE A 62 23.25 -6.47 -6.71
CA ILE A 62 23.65 -5.18 -7.31
C ILE A 62 24.66 -5.38 -8.44
N LEU A 63 25.64 -6.27 -8.25
CA LEU A 63 26.63 -6.58 -9.27
C LEU A 63 25.98 -7.19 -10.52
N GLU A 64 25.14 -8.22 -10.34
CA GLU A 64 24.46 -8.88 -11.45
C GLU A 64 23.50 -7.93 -12.18
N ASN A 65 22.86 -7.02 -11.45
CA ASN A 65 22.03 -5.99 -12.04
C ASN A 65 22.84 -5.03 -12.92
N LYS A 66 24.05 -4.64 -12.51
CA LYS A 66 24.97 -3.84 -13.32
C LYS A 66 25.47 -4.57 -14.57
N ASN A 67 25.44 -5.90 -14.56
CA ASN A 67 25.75 -6.73 -15.72
C ASN A 67 24.55 -6.88 -16.69
N GLY A 68 23.42 -6.23 -16.40
CA GLY A 68 22.24 -6.18 -17.28
C GLY A 68 21.11 -7.12 -16.90
N ILE A 69 21.20 -7.83 -15.77
CA ILE A 69 20.14 -8.72 -15.30
C ILE A 69 19.07 -7.88 -14.58
N GLU A 70 17.89 -7.76 -15.20
CA GLU A 70 16.80 -6.91 -14.68
C GLU A 70 15.99 -7.57 -13.56
N LYS A 71 15.94 -8.91 -13.51
CA LYS A 71 15.20 -9.66 -12.49
C LYS A 71 16.12 -10.68 -11.81
N ILE A 72 16.25 -10.54 -10.49
CA ILE A 72 17.06 -11.38 -9.62
C ILE A 72 16.18 -11.89 -8.48
N ILE A 73 16.33 -13.17 -8.15
CA ILE A 73 15.59 -13.85 -7.08
C ILE A 73 16.60 -14.26 -6.01
N ILE A 74 16.42 -13.78 -4.79
CA ILE A 74 17.19 -14.21 -3.62
C ILE A 74 16.38 -15.26 -2.88
N ASN A 75 16.91 -16.48 -2.84
CA ASN A 75 16.33 -17.62 -2.13
C ASN A 75 17.06 -17.83 -0.79
N ILE A 76 16.38 -17.57 0.31
CA ILE A 76 16.91 -17.75 1.66
C ILE A 76 16.65 -19.19 2.10
N ILE A 77 17.73 -19.91 2.40
CA ILE A 77 17.77 -21.30 2.81
C ILE A 77 17.82 -21.37 4.34
N GLY A 78 16.71 -21.79 4.93
CA GLY A 78 16.58 -22.02 6.37
C GLY A 78 16.36 -20.75 7.19
N ASN A 79 16.18 -20.95 8.50
CA ASN A 79 15.91 -19.88 9.44
C ASN A 79 17.19 -19.11 9.81
N ILE A 80 17.06 -17.82 10.12
CA ILE A 80 18.12 -16.98 10.66
C ILE A 80 17.78 -16.71 12.13
N ASN A 81 18.61 -17.18 13.04
CA ASN A 81 18.33 -17.23 14.49
C ASN A 81 18.67 -15.95 15.27
N GLY A 82 18.97 -14.86 14.58
CA GLY A 82 19.27 -13.57 15.21
C GLY A 82 20.66 -13.47 15.84
N SER A 83 21.54 -14.47 15.69
CA SER A 83 22.94 -14.38 16.17
C SER A 83 23.77 -13.36 15.38
N THR A 84 23.38 -13.10 14.14
CA THR A 84 24.04 -12.19 13.20
C THR A 84 23.05 -11.21 12.60
N SER A 85 23.53 -10.04 12.16
CA SER A 85 22.69 -9.04 11.48
C SER A 85 22.06 -9.63 10.20
N ALA A 86 20.76 -9.37 10.03
CA ALA A 86 19.97 -9.77 8.88
C ALA A 86 19.55 -8.52 8.09
N SER A 87 20.38 -8.07 7.16
CA SER A 87 20.12 -6.90 6.32
C SER A 87 20.75 -7.09 4.94
N PHE A 88 20.09 -6.61 3.89
CA PHE A 88 20.65 -6.56 2.55
C PHE A 88 21.61 -5.38 2.32
N GLY A 89 21.83 -4.54 3.34
CA GLY A 89 22.57 -3.30 3.18
C GLY A 89 21.76 -2.25 2.40
N ASN A 90 22.46 -1.34 1.73
CA ASN A 90 21.83 -0.28 0.95
C ASN A 90 21.57 -0.72 -0.49
N LEU A 91 20.31 -0.98 -0.82
CA LEU A 91 19.87 -1.41 -2.16
C LEU A 91 19.56 -0.25 -3.10
N TYR A 92 20.01 0.98 -2.78
CA TYR A 92 19.74 2.15 -3.61
C TYR A 92 20.24 2.02 -5.06
N SER A 93 21.36 1.34 -5.30
CA SER A 93 21.93 1.18 -6.64
C SER A 93 21.29 0.09 -7.49
N PHE A 94 20.37 -0.69 -6.92
CA PHE A 94 19.66 -1.73 -7.64
C PHE A 94 18.56 -1.12 -8.53
N CYS A 95 18.52 -1.50 -9.81
CA CYS A 95 17.54 -1.05 -10.81
C CYS A 95 16.84 -2.25 -11.47
N GLY A 96 15.65 -2.62 -11.02
CA GLY A 96 14.91 -3.75 -11.59
C GLY A 96 14.01 -4.43 -10.57
N VAL A 97 13.84 -5.75 -10.69
CA VAL A 97 13.06 -6.58 -9.76
C VAL A 97 13.99 -7.45 -8.92
N LEU A 98 14.03 -7.21 -7.60
CA LEU A 98 14.70 -8.06 -6.63
C LEU A 98 13.66 -8.80 -5.80
N GLU A 99 13.38 -10.04 -6.16
CA GLU A 99 12.42 -10.89 -5.45
C GLU A 99 13.13 -11.62 -4.29
N ILE A 100 12.61 -11.51 -3.08
CA ILE A 100 13.21 -12.09 -1.87
C ILE A 100 12.26 -13.13 -1.29
N ASN A 101 12.65 -14.39 -1.34
CA ASN A 101 11.79 -15.52 -1.04
C ASN A 101 12.44 -16.51 -0.08
N SER A 102 11.59 -17.25 0.63
CA SER A 102 11.96 -18.57 1.13
C SER A 102 12.20 -19.54 -0.03
N TYR A 103 13.25 -20.34 0.04
CA TYR A 103 13.59 -21.34 -0.97
C TYR A 103 12.48 -22.39 -1.19
N ASP A 104 11.90 -22.92 -0.11
CA ASP A 104 10.95 -24.06 -0.17
C ASP A 104 9.48 -23.65 -0.15
N THR A 105 9.16 -22.37 -0.42
CA THR A 105 7.81 -21.76 -0.31
C THR A 105 7.16 -21.78 1.09
N GLN A 106 7.70 -22.57 2.03
CA GLN A 106 7.33 -22.53 3.45
C GLN A 106 7.86 -21.25 4.09
N LYS A 107 7.16 -20.72 5.10
CA LYS A 107 7.61 -19.52 5.79
C LYS A 107 8.91 -19.78 6.56
N ILE A 108 9.98 -19.10 6.21
CA ILE A 108 11.19 -19.06 7.03
C ILE A 108 11.07 -17.99 8.10
N THR A 109 11.71 -18.22 9.25
CA THR A 109 11.82 -17.21 10.30
C THR A 109 13.15 -16.49 10.18
N ILE A 110 13.07 -15.16 10.16
CA ILE A 110 14.24 -14.29 10.29
C ILE A 110 14.08 -13.54 11.61
N ASP A 111 14.97 -13.80 12.56
CA ASP A 111 15.06 -13.06 13.81
C ASP A 111 16.05 -11.89 13.66
N GLY A 112 15.57 -10.67 13.87
CA GLY A 112 16.33 -9.43 13.75
C GLY A 112 16.90 -8.91 15.06
N SER A 113 16.97 -9.71 16.12
CA SER A 113 17.42 -9.26 17.44
C SER A 113 18.81 -8.60 17.46
N ASN A 114 19.73 -9.03 16.59
CA ASN A 114 21.08 -8.44 16.45
C ASN A 114 21.21 -7.54 15.20
N SER A 115 20.12 -7.19 14.54
CA SER A 115 20.13 -6.31 13.36
C SER A 115 20.10 -4.84 13.78
N ASN A 116 21.23 -4.15 13.59
CA ASN A 116 21.30 -2.69 13.77
C ASN A 116 20.88 -1.91 12.53
N ASN A 117 20.59 -2.60 11.42
CA ASN A 117 20.17 -2.02 10.15
C ASN A 117 18.77 -2.52 9.75
N PRO A 118 18.02 -1.74 8.95
CA PRO A 118 16.81 -2.21 8.29
C PRO A 118 17.04 -3.46 7.46
N PHE A 119 16.02 -4.31 7.32
CA PHE A 119 16.06 -5.46 6.41
C PHE A 119 16.25 -4.99 4.96
N ILE A 120 15.45 -4.00 4.55
CA ILE A 120 15.64 -3.23 3.29
C ILE A 120 15.97 -1.79 3.64
N ASN A 121 17.14 -1.33 3.23
CA ASN A 121 17.50 0.09 3.29
C ASN A 121 17.67 0.64 1.87
N ILE A 122 16.99 1.73 1.56
CA ILE A 122 17.11 2.45 0.29
C ILE A 122 17.46 3.89 0.63
N GLN A 123 18.76 4.18 0.60
CA GLN A 123 19.30 5.46 1.01
C GLN A 123 20.15 6.06 -0.10
N GLU A 124 19.75 7.21 -0.61
CA GLU A 124 20.46 7.90 -1.69
C GLU A 124 21.74 8.53 -1.14
N ASN A 125 22.90 7.94 -1.41
CA ASN A 125 24.18 8.56 -1.03
C ASN A 125 24.81 9.33 -2.20
N GLN A 126 24.49 8.93 -3.43
CA GLN A 126 24.91 9.54 -4.68
C GLN A 126 23.74 9.43 -5.66
N TYR A 127 23.58 10.38 -6.57
CA TYR A 127 22.51 10.32 -7.56
C TYR A 127 22.76 9.17 -8.54
N GLU A 128 21.80 8.27 -8.67
CA GLU A 128 21.85 7.13 -9.58
C GLU A 128 20.46 7.00 -10.22
N SER A 129 20.39 7.23 -11.53
CA SER A 129 19.14 7.14 -12.28
C SER A 129 18.91 5.71 -12.75
N CYS A 130 17.71 5.19 -12.49
CA CYS A 130 17.25 3.94 -13.09
C CYS A 130 16.30 4.24 -14.25
N LEU A 131 16.48 3.55 -15.38
CA LEU A 131 15.52 3.59 -16.49
C LEU A 131 14.28 2.71 -16.21
N ILE A 132 14.40 1.79 -15.26
CA ILE A 132 13.39 0.80 -14.90
C ILE A 132 13.02 0.99 -13.41
N PRO A 133 11.74 0.84 -13.03
CA PRO A 133 11.33 0.92 -11.64
C PRO A 133 12.01 -0.12 -10.75
N LYS A 134 12.35 0.27 -9.51
CA LYS A 134 12.88 -0.62 -8.47
C LYS A 134 11.72 -1.35 -7.81
N LYS A 135 11.71 -2.67 -7.83
CA LYS A 135 10.65 -3.50 -7.21
C LYS A 135 11.26 -4.51 -6.27
N PHE A 136 10.72 -4.58 -5.06
CA PHE A 136 11.16 -5.51 -4.02
C PHE A 136 9.97 -6.33 -3.50
N PRO A 137 9.56 -7.39 -4.23
CA PRO A 137 8.64 -8.39 -3.70
C PRO A 137 9.32 -9.22 -2.61
N ILE A 138 8.67 -9.36 -1.46
CA ILE A 138 9.15 -10.08 -0.28
C ILE A 138 8.08 -11.12 0.08
N ARG A 139 8.44 -12.41 0.07
CA ARG A 139 7.45 -13.50 0.17
C ARG A 139 7.83 -14.56 1.19
N ASN A 140 6.82 -15.02 1.92
CA ASN A 140 6.92 -16.18 2.83
C ASN A 140 8.01 -16.02 3.90
N ILE A 141 8.05 -14.86 4.57
CA ILE A 141 8.98 -14.57 5.67
C ILE A 141 8.22 -14.24 6.95
N ASN A 142 8.67 -14.82 8.06
CA ASN A 142 8.27 -14.49 9.41
C ASN A 142 9.37 -13.64 10.08
N PHE A 143 9.19 -12.33 10.08
CA PHE A 143 10.07 -11.38 10.74
C PHE A 143 9.80 -11.35 12.24
N LYS A 144 10.84 -11.49 13.06
CA LYS A 144 10.76 -11.44 14.52
C LYS A 144 11.76 -10.47 15.14
N ASN A 145 11.37 -9.85 16.26
CA ASN A 145 12.26 -9.12 17.16
C ASN A 145 13.10 -8.00 16.52
N TRP A 146 12.55 -7.31 15.53
CA TRP A 146 13.22 -6.15 14.93
C TRP A 146 12.99 -4.90 15.79
N GLU A 147 14.08 -4.37 16.34
CA GLU A 147 14.06 -3.08 17.06
C GLU A 147 14.20 -1.90 16.10
N GLN A 148 14.85 -2.11 14.93
CA GLN A 148 14.92 -1.16 13.83
C GLN A 148 13.72 -1.29 12.89
N THR A 149 13.50 -0.27 12.06
CA THR A 149 12.46 -0.33 11.02
C THR A 149 12.79 -1.42 10.00
N LEU A 150 11.83 -2.26 9.63
CA LEU A 150 12.05 -3.32 8.63
C LEU A 150 12.43 -2.76 7.26
N VAL A 151 11.73 -1.72 6.78
CA VAL A 151 12.03 -1.02 5.53
C VAL A 151 12.21 0.47 5.77
N ASN A 152 13.38 0.98 5.39
CA ASN A 152 13.69 2.39 5.46
C ASN A 152 13.98 2.95 4.07
N ILE A 153 13.28 4.03 3.71
CA ILE A 153 13.46 4.74 2.43
C ILE A 153 13.76 6.20 2.73
N ASN A 154 14.98 6.63 2.38
CA ASN A 154 15.48 7.99 2.58
C ASN A 154 16.21 8.48 1.31
N ILE A 155 15.43 8.98 0.36
CA ILE A 155 15.88 9.44 -0.96
C ILE A 155 15.25 10.79 -1.28
N ASN A 156 15.76 11.49 -2.30
CA ASN A 156 15.02 12.59 -2.92
C ASN A 156 13.83 12.01 -3.69
N GLN A 157 12.63 12.46 -3.35
CA GLN A 157 11.41 12.01 -4.03
C GLN A 157 11.11 12.85 -5.26
N GLU A 158 10.43 12.25 -6.23
CA GLU A 158 9.89 12.94 -7.41
C GLU A 158 8.90 14.03 -6.96
N THR A 159 9.05 15.25 -7.49
CA THR A 159 8.17 16.38 -7.19
C THR A 159 7.27 16.77 -8.36
N ASN A 160 7.57 16.27 -9.56
CA ASN A 160 6.71 16.46 -10.71
C ASN A 160 5.45 15.61 -10.58
N GLN A 161 4.38 16.23 -10.08
CA GLN A 161 3.07 15.61 -9.89
C GLN A 161 2.36 15.17 -11.19
N THR A 162 2.88 15.58 -12.35
CA THR A 162 2.32 15.15 -13.65
C THR A 162 2.83 13.78 -14.10
N VAL A 163 3.93 13.29 -13.50
CA VAL A 163 4.50 11.98 -13.83
C VAL A 163 3.70 10.89 -13.12
N ASN A 164 3.00 10.04 -13.86
CA ASN A 164 2.21 8.95 -13.27
C ASN A 164 2.97 7.61 -13.30
N VAL A 165 4.28 7.65 -13.03
CA VAL A 165 5.18 6.49 -13.08
C VAL A 165 5.62 6.12 -11.67
N GLU A 166 5.40 4.87 -11.30
CA GLU A 166 5.94 4.27 -10.08
C GLU A 166 7.42 3.98 -10.29
N SER A 167 8.30 4.62 -9.52
CA SER A 167 9.76 4.43 -9.59
C SER A 167 10.27 3.44 -8.55
N LEU A 168 9.54 3.25 -7.44
CA LEU A 168 9.90 2.33 -6.36
C LEU A 168 8.66 1.62 -5.82
N PHE A 169 8.72 0.30 -5.72
CA PHE A 169 7.64 -0.53 -5.19
C PHE A 169 8.15 -1.55 -4.17
N ILE A 170 7.60 -1.52 -2.95
CA ILE A 170 7.83 -2.54 -1.93
C ILE A 170 6.55 -3.37 -1.77
N TYR A 171 6.66 -4.69 -1.86
CA TYR A 171 5.50 -5.58 -1.80
C TYR A 171 5.74 -6.74 -0.87
N PHE A 172 4.94 -6.83 0.20
CA PHE A 172 4.92 -7.96 1.11
C PHE A 172 3.77 -8.89 0.75
N THR A 173 4.04 -10.18 0.57
CA THR A 173 3.00 -11.20 0.42
C THR A 173 3.24 -12.41 1.33
N ASN A 174 2.19 -12.87 2.00
CA ASN A 174 2.24 -14.01 2.92
C ASN A 174 3.30 -13.87 4.03
N ASN A 175 3.56 -12.65 4.52
CA ASN A 175 4.54 -12.41 5.57
C ASN A 175 3.89 -12.32 6.95
N THR A 176 4.68 -12.59 7.98
CA THR A 176 4.29 -12.34 9.38
C THR A 176 5.33 -11.41 10.00
N MET A 177 4.88 -10.38 10.71
CA MET A 177 5.70 -9.37 11.37
C MET A 177 5.35 -9.40 12.85
N ASN A 178 6.16 -10.11 13.65
CA ASN A 178 5.87 -10.38 15.04
C ASN A 178 6.88 -9.70 15.97
N SER A 179 6.40 -8.95 16.95
CA SER A 179 7.26 -8.31 17.95
C SER A 179 8.26 -7.32 17.34
N LEU A 180 7.81 -6.58 16.33
CA LEU A 180 8.52 -5.45 15.70
C LEU A 180 8.11 -4.13 16.34
N SER A 181 9.02 -3.15 16.39
CA SER A 181 8.71 -1.77 16.75
C SER A 181 8.17 -0.96 15.55
N ASN A 182 8.85 -1.09 14.41
CA ASN A 182 8.61 -0.30 13.20
C ASN A 182 8.69 -1.20 11.95
N ILE A 183 7.75 -1.02 11.02
CA ILE A 183 7.65 -1.81 9.80
C ILE A 183 8.16 -0.98 8.61
N ILE A 184 7.56 0.18 8.37
CA ILE A 184 7.91 1.05 7.23
C ILE A 184 8.23 2.46 7.72
N SER A 185 9.33 3.02 7.24
CA SER A 185 9.68 4.43 7.37
C SER A 185 10.04 4.99 6.00
N VAL A 186 9.21 5.88 5.48
CA VAL A 186 9.53 6.70 4.30
C VAL A 186 9.65 8.14 4.74
N TYR A 187 10.85 8.68 4.64
CA TYR A 187 11.15 10.06 4.99
C TYR A 187 12.10 10.65 3.93
N PRO A 188 11.57 11.46 2.99
CA PRO A 188 12.35 12.03 1.91
C PRO A 188 13.50 12.92 2.40
N LYS A 189 14.56 13.04 1.59
CA LYS A 189 15.67 13.97 1.87
C LYS A 189 15.31 15.42 1.58
N ASN A 190 14.56 15.65 0.51
CA ASN A 190 14.04 16.94 0.07
C ASN A 190 12.76 17.34 0.83
N MET A 191 12.82 17.32 2.18
CA MET A 191 11.69 17.72 3.03
C MET A 191 11.23 19.16 2.77
N GLY A 192 9.91 19.36 2.83
CA GLY A 192 9.28 20.65 2.58
C GLY A 192 8.85 20.88 1.13
N GLU A 193 9.26 20.00 0.21
CA GLU A 193 8.76 19.99 -1.17
C GLU A 193 7.38 19.33 -1.27
N ILE A 194 6.74 19.52 -2.43
CA ILE A 194 5.49 18.85 -2.78
C ILE A 194 5.83 17.57 -3.54
N PHE A 195 5.51 16.43 -2.95
CA PHE A 195 5.88 15.13 -3.49
C PHE A 195 4.84 14.57 -4.46
N ASN A 196 5.32 13.80 -5.42
CA ASN A 196 4.50 12.88 -6.20
C ASN A 196 4.35 11.57 -5.44
N SER A 197 3.29 11.48 -4.63
CA SER A 197 3.04 10.32 -3.76
C SER A 197 2.87 8.99 -4.50
N LYS A 198 2.70 8.99 -5.83
CA LYS A 198 2.57 7.77 -6.65
C LYS A 198 3.91 7.19 -7.11
N SER A 199 5.01 7.94 -6.96
CA SER A 199 6.34 7.49 -7.35
C SER A 199 6.84 6.34 -6.49
N ILE A 200 6.51 6.35 -5.20
CA ILE A 200 6.82 5.28 -4.25
C ILE A 200 5.52 4.62 -3.81
N SER A 201 5.45 3.30 -3.89
CA SER A 201 4.31 2.53 -3.41
C SER A 201 4.73 1.40 -2.48
N ILE A 202 3.91 1.15 -1.47
CA ILE A 202 4.04 0.03 -0.52
C ILE A 202 2.74 -0.77 -0.52
N GLN A 203 2.83 -2.10 -0.51
CA GLN A 203 1.66 -2.97 -0.49
C GLN A 203 1.88 -4.18 0.42
N PHE A 204 0.86 -4.53 1.19
CA PHE A 204 0.82 -5.71 2.07
C PHE A 204 -0.34 -6.61 1.66
N ASP A 205 -0.05 -7.83 1.26
CA ASP A 205 -1.04 -8.80 0.82
C ASP A 205 -0.92 -10.06 1.67
N ASN A 206 -2.04 -10.56 2.19
CA ASN A 206 -2.10 -11.70 3.13
C ASN A 206 -1.00 -11.65 4.23
N SER A 207 -0.68 -10.44 4.68
CA SER A 207 0.41 -10.19 5.62
C SER A 207 -0.16 -9.83 6.98
N LEU A 208 0.43 -10.37 8.05
CA LEU A 208 -0.04 -10.20 9.43
C LEU A 208 1.01 -9.48 10.27
N ALA A 209 0.62 -8.42 10.96
CA ALA A 209 1.42 -7.79 12.00
C ALA A 209 0.82 -8.08 13.38
N GLU A 210 1.62 -8.70 14.25
CA GLU A 210 1.16 -9.18 15.56
C GLU A 210 2.13 -8.84 16.69
N LYS A 211 1.57 -8.60 17.88
CA LYS A 211 2.33 -8.36 19.12
C LYS A 211 3.43 -7.28 18.95
N LEU A 212 3.17 -6.25 18.15
CA LEU A 212 4.10 -5.16 17.92
C LEU A 212 4.48 -4.46 19.24
N LYS A 213 5.73 -4.02 19.32
CA LYS A 213 6.30 -3.33 20.48
C LYS A 213 6.22 -1.81 20.30
N PRO A 214 6.22 -1.03 21.39
CA PRO A 214 6.48 0.40 21.32
C PRO A 214 7.86 0.68 20.71
N SER A 215 7.96 1.71 19.88
CA SER A 215 9.24 2.13 19.32
C SER A 215 10.10 2.87 20.36
N SER A 216 11.41 2.65 20.29
CA SER A 216 12.44 3.39 21.00
C SER A 216 13.08 4.50 20.15
N THR A 217 12.72 4.58 18.86
CA THR A 217 13.27 5.55 17.90
C THR A 217 12.32 6.73 17.76
N PHE A 218 12.83 7.96 17.71
CA PHE A 218 11.99 9.14 17.47
C PHE A 218 11.61 9.27 15.99
N ALA A 219 10.42 9.81 15.74
CA ALA A 219 10.00 10.19 14.40
C ALA A 219 10.93 11.28 13.84
N PRO A 220 11.16 11.33 12.52
CA PRO A 220 11.99 12.35 11.90
C PRO A 220 11.58 13.77 12.30
N ASN A 221 12.55 14.59 12.69
CA ASN A 221 12.39 15.96 13.22
C ASN A 221 11.58 16.09 14.53
N SER A 222 11.36 15.00 15.27
CA SER A 222 10.78 15.06 16.61
C SER A 222 11.79 14.63 17.67
N ASN A 223 11.75 15.28 18.82
CA ASN A 223 12.49 14.89 20.02
C ASN A 223 11.56 14.33 21.12
N THR A 224 10.26 14.26 20.83
CA THR A 224 9.21 13.91 21.81
C THR A 224 8.32 12.78 21.33
N ASP A 225 8.19 12.61 20.02
CA ASP A 225 7.27 11.65 19.40
C ASP A 225 8.04 10.45 18.85
N TYR A 226 7.70 9.26 19.33
CA TYR A 226 8.28 8.02 18.81
C TYR A 226 7.79 7.70 17.40
N LEU A 227 8.59 6.93 16.66
CA LEU A 227 8.28 6.48 15.32
C LEU A 227 7.10 5.47 15.40
N PRO A 228 6.04 5.64 14.61
CA PRO A 228 4.94 4.70 14.53
C PRO A 228 5.33 3.46 13.71
N PRO A 229 4.61 2.34 13.84
CA PRO A 229 4.85 1.14 13.03
C PRO A 229 4.89 1.41 11.52
N ILE A 230 4.03 2.30 11.02
CA ILE A 230 4.06 2.76 9.63
C ILE A 230 4.15 4.28 9.62
N TYR A 231 5.28 4.80 9.15
CA TYR A 231 5.53 6.23 8.96
C TYR A 231 5.78 6.51 7.48
N VAL A 232 4.92 7.28 6.83
CA VAL A 232 5.06 7.55 5.40
C VAL A 232 4.88 9.03 5.09
N VAL A 233 5.90 9.62 4.49
CA VAL A 233 5.86 10.96 3.90
C VAL A 233 6.07 10.85 2.38
N GLY A 234 5.12 11.36 1.60
CA GLY A 234 5.27 11.46 0.14
C GLY A 234 5.21 10.13 -0.63
N ALA A 235 4.54 9.09 -0.10
CA ALA A 235 4.36 7.82 -0.81
C ALA A 235 2.92 7.28 -0.73
N THR A 236 2.64 6.23 -1.49
CA THR A 236 1.35 5.55 -1.51
C THR A 236 1.42 4.24 -0.75
N ILE A 237 0.48 3.99 0.15
CA ILE A 237 0.18 2.68 0.71
C ILE A 237 -1.04 2.14 -0.04
N LYS A 238 -0.88 1.02 -0.75
CA LYS A 238 -1.92 0.36 -1.57
C LYS A 238 -2.75 -0.68 -0.79
N SER A 239 -2.24 -1.12 0.35
CA SER A 239 -2.94 -1.95 1.32
C SER A 239 -2.13 -1.98 2.62
N ILE A 240 -2.80 -2.18 3.74
CA ILE A 240 -2.17 -2.33 5.08
C ILE A 240 -2.12 -3.81 5.47
N PRO A 241 -1.23 -4.25 6.38
CA PRO A 241 -1.29 -5.62 6.89
C PRO A 241 -2.51 -5.81 7.80
N SER A 242 -2.96 -7.06 7.93
CA SER A 242 -3.88 -7.44 9.00
C SER A 242 -3.20 -7.30 10.36
N LEU A 243 -3.95 -6.96 11.40
CA LEU A 243 -3.44 -6.65 12.74
C LEU A 243 -4.05 -7.58 13.78
N ASN A 244 -3.23 -8.24 14.58
CA ASN A 244 -3.70 -9.08 15.68
C ASN A 244 -2.92 -8.88 16.98
N ASP A 245 -3.61 -8.78 18.12
CA ASP A 245 -3.00 -8.75 19.47
C ASP A 245 -1.93 -7.65 19.67
N ASN A 246 -2.10 -6.48 19.05
CA ASN A 246 -1.17 -5.36 19.20
C ASN A 246 -1.59 -4.38 20.30
N ASN A 247 -0.63 -3.69 20.93
CA ASN A 247 -0.89 -2.68 21.95
C ASN A 247 -0.13 -1.39 21.65
N PHE A 248 -0.84 -0.38 21.15
CA PHE A 248 -0.30 0.93 20.83
C PHE A 248 -0.70 1.93 21.91
N THR A 249 0.30 2.37 22.69
CA THR A 249 0.08 3.27 23.84
C THR A 249 0.73 4.65 23.70
N THR A 250 1.48 4.92 22.63
CA THR A 250 2.26 6.15 22.48
C THR A 250 2.28 6.72 21.07
N THR A 251 2.12 5.89 20.04
CA THR A 251 2.18 6.30 18.64
C THR A 251 0.95 5.80 17.88
N PRO A 252 0.48 6.53 16.84
CA PRO A 252 -0.51 5.96 15.95
C PRO A 252 0.05 4.68 15.31
N PHE A 253 -0.81 3.75 14.86
CA PHE A 253 -0.30 2.63 14.07
C PHE A 253 0.25 3.12 12.72
N ILE A 254 -0.49 4.02 12.05
CA ILE A 254 -0.10 4.64 10.78
C ILE A 254 -0.05 6.16 10.92
N TYR A 255 1.05 6.77 10.48
CA TYR A 255 1.17 8.21 10.25
C TYR A 255 1.47 8.50 8.78
N LEU A 256 0.69 9.39 8.18
CA LEU A 256 0.79 9.78 6.77
C LEU A 256 0.95 11.29 6.64
N SER A 257 1.89 11.75 5.82
CA SER A 257 2.00 13.16 5.42
C SER A 257 2.25 13.31 3.92
N GLN A 258 1.48 14.15 3.23
CA GLN A 258 1.57 14.30 1.77
C GLN A 258 1.52 12.95 1.04
N ALA A 259 0.75 12.00 1.56
CA ALA A 259 0.76 10.61 1.17
C ALA A 259 -0.64 10.16 0.72
N ILE A 260 -0.71 8.97 0.14
CA ILE A 260 -1.97 8.35 -0.26
C ILE A 260 -2.09 7.02 0.48
N LEU A 261 -3.21 6.78 1.15
CA LEU A 261 -3.59 5.47 1.65
C LEU A 261 -4.82 5.00 0.91
N ARG A 262 -4.66 3.90 0.17
CA ARG A 262 -5.74 3.12 -0.42
C ARG A 262 -5.62 1.74 0.19
N SER A 263 -6.67 1.22 0.80
CA SER A 263 -6.67 -0.17 1.27
C SER A 263 -8.06 -0.77 1.15
N SER A 264 -8.11 -2.07 0.88
CA SER A 264 -9.33 -2.88 0.94
C SER A 264 -9.29 -3.82 2.16
N LEU A 265 -10.31 -4.69 2.26
CA LEU A 265 -10.42 -5.89 3.12
C LEU A 265 -9.13 -6.26 3.89
N GLN A 266 -9.10 -5.98 5.20
CA GLN A 266 -8.04 -6.41 6.12
C GLN A 266 -8.64 -6.76 7.46
N THR A 267 -8.09 -7.71 8.20
CA THR A 267 -8.63 -8.09 9.52
C THR A 267 -7.89 -7.33 10.63
N ILE A 268 -8.60 -6.73 11.58
CA ILE A 268 -8.03 -6.01 12.72
C ILE A 268 -8.69 -6.53 13.99
N THR A 269 -8.00 -7.40 14.73
CA THR A 269 -8.57 -8.12 15.89
C THR A 269 -7.72 -7.99 17.15
N ASN A 270 -8.36 -7.89 18.33
CA ASN A 270 -7.70 -7.90 19.64
C ASN A 270 -6.63 -6.80 19.84
N ASN A 271 -6.70 -5.68 19.14
CA ASN A 271 -5.73 -4.60 19.28
C ASN A 271 -6.19 -3.52 20.26
N ASN A 272 -5.25 -2.92 20.99
CA ASN A 272 -5.47 -1.78 21.85
C ASN A 272 -4.86 -0.52 21.23
N PHE A 273 -5.70 0.42 20.82
CA PHE A 273 -5.35 1.73 20.26
C PHE A 273 -5.69 2.87 21.22
N CYS A 274 -5.72 2.63 22.53
CA CYS A 274 -6.09 3.64 23.53
C CYS A 274 -5.21 4.91 23.50
N TYR A 275 -3.99 4.85 22.94
CA TYR A 275 -3.15 6.02 22.77
C TYR A 275 -2.23 5.89 21.54
N PRO A 276 -2.32 6.77 20.53
CA PRO A 276 -3.20 7.90 20.37
C PRO A 276 -4.24 7.64 19.24
N PHE A 277 -3.92 6.89 18.16
CA PHE A 277 -4.82 6.62 17.01
C PHE A 277 -4.56 5.25 16.38
N ALA A 278 -5.50 4.75 15.58
CA ALA A 278 -5.12 3.78 14.56
C ALA A 278 -4.41 4.49 13.38
N ILE A 279 -4.99 5.57 12.85
CA ILE A 279 -4.48 6.27 11.67
C ILE A 279 -4.49 7.79 11.89
N SER A 280 -3.36 8.44 11.64
CA SER A 280 -3.22 9.90 11.63
C SER A 280 -2.67 10.38 10.30
N THR A 281 -3.30 11.41 9.73
CA THR A 281 -2.97 11.90 8.40
C THR A 281 -2.90 13.43 8.34
N ASN A 282 -1.91 13.96 7.61
CA ASN A 282 -1.72 15.37 7.33
C ASN A 282 -1.56 15.58 5.82
N LYS A 283 -2.29 16.51 5.20
CA LYS A 283 -2.18 16.80 3.75
C LYS A 283 -2.20 15.55 2.86
N SER A 284 -2.97 14.55 3.26
CA SER A 284 -2.94 13.21 2.65
C SER A 284 -4.32 12.84 2.13
N THR A 285 -4.36 11.86 1.24
CA THR A 285 -5.62 11.28 0.76
C THR A 285 -5.79 9.89 1.32
N VAL A 286 -6.95 9.62 1.92
CA VAL A 286 -7.30 8.31 2.49
C VAL A 286 -8.54 7.77 1.80
N SER A 287 -8.49 6.50 1.42
CA SER A 287 -9.59 5.76 0.82
C SER A 287 -9.57 4.32 1.29
N PHE A 288 -10.67 3.89 1.91
CA PHE A 288 -10.93 2.50 2.26
C PHE A 288 -12.10 1.97 1.44
N ALA A 289 -11.79 1.36 0.30
CA ALA A 289 -12.78 0.69 -0.51
C ALA A 289 -13.11 -0.66 0.15
N ASN A 290 -14.28 -0.77 0.78
CA ASN A 290 -14.79 -2.00 1.40
C ASN A 290 -13.83 -2.59 2.45
N LEU A 291 -13.42 -1.81 3.44
CA LEU A 291 -12.73 -2.38 4.60
C LEU A 291 -13.77 -3.14 5.46
N PHE A 292 -14.11 -4.37 5.04
CA PHE A 292 -14.62 -5.39 5.95
C PHE A 292 -13.46 -5.85 6.81
N ALA A 293 -13.07 -5.01 7.76
CA ALA A 293 -12.29 -5.47 8.89
C ALA A 293 -13.30 -5.88 9.96
N PRO A 294 -13.50 -7.16 10.27
CA PRO A 294 -14.13 -7.48 11.54
C PRO A 294 -13.25 -6.86 12.63
N PHE A 295 -13.66 -5.71 13.15
CA PHE A 295 -13.01 -5.07 14.28
C PHE A 295 -13.45 -5.79 15.56
N ASP A 296 -12.92 -6.99 15.77
CA ASP A 296 -13.27 -7.84 16.90
C ASP A 296 -12.38 -7.53 18.11
N ASN A 297 -12.99 -7.31 19.28
CA ASN A 297 -12.31 -7.12 20.57
C ASN A 297 -11.22 -6.02 20.62
N ASN A 298 -11.33 -4.97 19.80
CA ASN A 298 -10.40 -3.85 19.84
C ASN A 298 -10.81 -2.78 20.86
N LYS A 299 -9.84 -2.09 21.48
CA LYS A 299 -10.07 -0.87 22.27
C LYS A 299 -9.62 0.34 21.45
N ILE A 300 -10.56 1.17 21.01
CA ILE A 300 -10.27 2.33 20.15
C ILE A 300 -11.03 3.54 20.70
N LYS A 301 -10.34 4.68 20.82
CA LYS A 301 -11.00 5.96 21.07
C LYS A 301 -11.10 6.77 19.79
N THR A 302 -9.98 6.96 19.10
CA THR A 302 -9.91 7.64 17.82
C THR A 302 -9.36 6.69 16.77
N LEU A 303 -10.19 6.36 15.79
CA LEU A 303 -9.80 5.53 14.67
C LEU A 303 -8.99 6.34 13.67
N LEU A 304 -9.51 7.52 13.31
CA LEU A 304 -8.96 8.32 12.22
C LEU A 304 -8.91 9.79 12.60
N PHE A 305 -7.73 10.37 12.39
CA PHE A 305 -7.51 11.81 12.42
C PHE A 305 -7.04 12.31 11.05
N ILE A 306 -7.76 13.29 10.54
CA ILE A 306 -7.50 13.92 9.23
C ILE A 306 -7.23 15.39 9.46
N SER A 307 -6.04 15.86 9.10
CA SER A 307 -5.71 17.29 9.08
C SER A 307 -5.25 17.77 7.71
N ASP A 308 -5.55 19.03 7.42
CA ASP A 308 -5.04 19.77 6.25
C ASP A 308 -5.21 19.04 4.91
N SER A 309 -6.23 18.18 4.79
CA SER A 309 -6.40 17.28 3.65
C SER A 309 -7.35 17.88 2.61
N TYR A 310 -7.04 17.67 1.34
CA TYR A 310 -7.80 18.24 0.21
C TYR A 310 -8.80 17.27 -0.42
N ASN A 311 -8.65 15.96 -0.19
CA ASN A 311 -9.55 14.92 -0.71
C ASN A 311 -9.49 13.70 0.22
N VAL A 312 -10.63 13.31 0.76
CA VAL A 312 -10.86 12.03 1.43
C VAL A 312 -12.01 11.38 0.67
N ASP A 313 -11.79 10.19 0.10
CA ASP A 313 -12.74 9.65 -0.90
C ASP A 313 -13.85 8.82 -0.25
N SER A 314 -13.51 7.85 0.62
CA SER A 314 -14.51 6.97 1.29
C SER A 314 -13.89 6.18 2.44
N LEU A 315 -14.65 5.91 3.51
CA LEU A 315 -14.15 5.25 4.72
C LEU A 315 -15.17 4.26 5.32
N PHE A 316 -15.33 3.09 4.69
CA PHE A 316 -16.25 2.08 5.22
C PHE A 316 -15.60 1.28 6.37
N PHE A 317 -16.31 1.05 7.49
CA PHE A 317 -15.84 0.24 8.62
C PHE A 317 -16.99 -0.60 9.19
N ASN A 318 -16.76 -1.88 9.54
CA ASN A 318 -17.74 -2.74 10.22
C ASN A 318 -17.21 -3.17 11.61
N PHE A 319 -17.98 -2.97 12.67
CA PHE A 319 -17.55 -3.26 14.06
C PHE A 319 -18.48 -4.30 14.69
N THR A 320 -17.91 -5.28 15.41
CA THR A 320 -18.71 -6.34 16.07
C THR A 320 -18.95 -6.10 17.57
N ASN A 321 -18.14 -5.30 18.27
CA ASN A 321 -18.09 -5.32 19.75
C ASN A 321 -18.31 -3.97 20.48
N ASN A 322 -18.59 -4.08 21.78
CA ASN A 322 -18.87 -2.98 22.70
C ASN A 322 -17.61 -2.15 23.04
N MET A 323 -17.63 -0.84 22.80
CA MET A 323 -16.53 0.08 23.12
C MET A 323 -16.40 0.39 24.63
N PRO A 324 -15.20 0.29 25.23
CA PRO A 324 -14.95 0.72 26.61
C PRO A 324 -13.88 1.84 26.81
N ALA A 325 -14.17 2.73 27.77
CA ALA A 325 -13.37 3.64 28.63
C ALA A 325 -12.33 4.66 28.06
N VAL A 326 -12.38 5.87 28.65
CA VAL A 326 -11.69 7.13 28.29
C VAL A 326 -10.17 7.09 28.54
N CYS A 327 -9.38 7.42 27.51
CA CYS A 327 -7.96 7.78 27.62
C CYS A 327 -7.75 9.22 27.13
N SER A 328 -6.96 10.02 27.85
CA SER A 328 -6.81 11.48 27.69
C SER A 328 -6.18 11.91 26.35
N SER A 329 -6.42 13.16 25.96
CA SER A 329 -5.78 13.82 24.82
C SER A 329 -4.25 13.67 24.86
N LYS A 330 -3.68 13.32 23.72
CA LYS A 330 -2.24 13.43 23.46
C LYS A 330 -2.06 14.26 22.20
N GLN A 331 -0.88 14.84 22.07
CA GLN A 331 -0.39 15.44 20.85
C GLN A 331 0.58 14.44 20.18
N TYR A 332 0.66 14.45 18.85
CA TYR A 332 1.60 13.65 18.08
C TYR A 332 2.02 14.45 16.86
N LEU A 333 3.31 14.77 16.75
CA LEU A 333 3.87 15.60 15.68
C LEU A 333 3.10 16.91 15.49
N GLY A 334 2.81 17.60 16.60
CA GLY A 334 2.10 18.88 16.58
C GLY A 334 0.58 18.78 16.54
N ASN A 335 0.01 17.67 16.06
CA ASN A 335 -1.44 17.50 15.94
C ASN A 335 -2.05 17.27 17.32
N ILE A 336 -3.00 18.13 17.73
CA ILE A 336 -3.77 17.96 18.97
C ILE A 336 -5.03 17.18 18.62
N PHE A 337 -5.20 16.06 19.31
CA PHE A 337 -6.26 15.13 19.01
C PHE A 337 -7.38 15.24 20.04
N ASP A 338 -8.61 15.28 19.52
CA ASP A 338 -9.80 15.42 20.33
C ASP A 338 -10.32 14.04 20.73
N ASP A 339 -11.13 14.03 21.78
CA ASP A 339 -11.81 12.85 22.29
C ASP A 339 -12.96 12.42 21.34
N SER A 340 -12.60 12.02 20.13
CA SER A 340 -13.53 11.69 19.04
C SER A 340 -13.08 10.46 18.28
N PHE A 341 -14.04 9.70 17.76
CA PHE A 341 -13.80 8.51 16.97
C PHE A 341 -13.21 8.84 15.60
N ILE A 342 -13.77 9.88 14.96
CA ILE A 342 -13.23 10.49 13.76
C ILE A 342 -13.05 11.97 14.03
N THR A 343 -11.90 12.51 13.64
CA THR A 343 -11.62 13.94 13.69
C THR A 343 -11.20 14.42 12.31
N VAL A 344 -11.86 15.47 11.83
CA VAL A 344 -11.48 16.20 10.61
C VAL A 344 -11.18 17.64 10.97
N LYS A 345 -9.96 18.10 10.67
CA LYS A 345 -9.50 19.47 10.96
C LYS A 345 -8.93 20.12 9.71
N ASN A 346 -9.22 21.41 9.52
CA ASN A 346 -8.63 22.25 8.47
C ASN A 346 -8.65 21.61 7.07
N SER A 347 -9.64 20.77 6.78
CA SER A 347 -9.68 19.95 5.56
C SER A 347 -10.77 20.45 4.62
N PHE A 348 -10.46 20.53 3.33
CA PHE A 348 -11.38 21.01 2.31
C PHE A 348 -11.80 19.81 1.43
N ASN A 349 -13.09 19.67 1.14
CA ASN A 349 -13.65 18.58 0.30
C ASN A 349 -13.35 17.17 0.83
N SER A 350 -13.58 16.93 2.11
CA SER A 350 -13.50 15.59 2.69
C SER A 350 -14.84 14.87 2.55
N THR A 351 -14.88 13.71 1.89
CA THR A 351 -16.07 12.84 1.87
C THR A 351 -15.88 11.71 2.88
N LEU A 352 -16.75 11.66 3.90
CA LEU A 352 -16.81 10.57 4.85
C LEU A 352 -18.04 9.72 4.54
N ILE A 353 -17.81 8.54 3.98
CA ILE A 353 -18.85 7.51 3.84
C ILE A 353 -18.61 6.51 4.96
N THR A 354 -19.53 6.36 5.91
CA THR A 354 -19.37 5.38 6.99
C THR A 354 -20.56 4.43 7.06
N GLY A 355 -20.28 3.15 7.33
CA GLY A 355 -21.28 2.09 7.46
C GLY A 355 -21.07 1.32 8.75
N ILE A 356 -21.24 2.01 9.88
CA ILE A 356 -20.97 1.48 11.22
C ILE A 356 -22.31 1.37 11.94
N SER A 357 -22.63 0.21 12.52
CA SER A 357 -23.77 0.05 13.43
C SER A 357 -23.28 -0.14 14.87
N PRO A 358 -22.70 0.90 15.50
CA PRO A 358 -22.13 0.76 16.84
C PRO A 358 -23.26 0.60 17.87
N ASN A 359 -23.07 -0.14 18.95
CA ASN A 359 -24.13 -0.28 19.98
C ASN A 359 -24.40 1.03 20.78
N LYS A 360 -23.61 2.09 20.56
CA LYS A 360 -23.72 3.41 21.21
C LYS A 360 -23.30 4.52 20.24
N PRO A 361 -23.79 5.76 20.41
CA PRO A 361 -23.35 6.87 19.58
C PRO A 361 -21.84 7.13 19.64
N LEU A 362 -21.19 7.27 18.48
CA LEU A 362 -19.75 7.55 18.37
C LEU A 362 -19.50 9.06 18.18
N PRO A 363 -18.58 9.68 18.94
CA PRO A 363 -18.26 11.10 18.77
C PRO A 363 -17.50 11.35 17.46
N VAL A 364 -17.91 12.34 16.68
CA VAL A 364 -17.23 12.79 15.46
C VAL A 364 -16.99 14.28 15.58
N SER A 365 -15.76 14.71 15.38
CA SER A 365 -15.37 16.12 15.48
C SER A 365 -14.97 16.67 14.12
N ILE A 366 -15.56 17.81 13.74
CA ILE A 366 -15.26 18.50 12.48
C ILE A 366 -14.97 19.97 12.80
N PHE A 367 -13.74 20.42 12.53
CA PHE A 367 -13.28 21.78 12.82
C PHE A 367 -12.68 22.45 11.59
N ASN A 368 -13.06 23.71 11.33
CA ASN A 368 -12.51 24.53 10.24
C ASN A 368 -12.47 23.78 8.88
N SER A 369 -13.48 22.95 8.59
CA SER A 369 -13.44 22.03 7.46
C SER A 369 -14.66 22.13 6.56
N VAL A 370 -14.52 21.67 5.32
CA VAL A 370 -15.62 21.41 4.39
C VAL A 370 -15.72 19.90 4.21
N THR A 371 -16.84 19.33 4.66
CA THR A 371 -17.01 17.88 4.74
C THR A 371 -18.37 17.46 4.21
N GLU A 372 -18.39 16.42 3.37
CA GLU A 372 -19.61 15.75 2.92
C GLU A 372 -19.70 14.39 3.64
N LEU A 373 -20.86 14.11 4.23
CA LEU A 373 -21.14 12.90 5.00
C LEU A 373 -22.19 12.09 4.25
N ASN A 374 -21.80 10.90 3.79
CA ASN A 374 -22.70 9.95 3.14
C ASN A 374 -22.90 8.75 4.07
N SER A 375 -24.10 8.18 4.08
CA SER A 375 -24.42 7.11 5.02
C SER A 375 -24.93 5.84 4.38
N ILE A 376 -24.55 4.71 4.98
CA ILE A 376 -25.32 3.46 4.90
C ILE A 376 -26.12 3.23 6.20
N ASP A 377 -25.65 3.69 7.38
CA ASP A 377 -26.37 3.62 8.68
C ASP A 377 -25.72 4.51 9.78
N LEU A 378 -25.69 5.85 9.60
CA LEU A 378 -25.03 6.84 10.48
C LEU A 378 -25.92 7.25 11.67
N ASN A 379 -26.99 6.52 11.96
CA ASN A 379 -27.95 6.84 13.01
C ASN A 379 -27.41 6.68 14.44
N ARG A 380 -26.08 6.66 14.64
CA ARG A 380 -25.45 6.48 15.95
C ARG A 380 -24.14 7.26 16.03
N PHE A 381 -24.18 8.54 15.68
CA PHE A 381 -23.04 9.44 15.80
C PHE A 381 -23.42 10.73 16.53
N ASN A 382 -22.49 11.22 17.34
CA ASN A 382 -22.59 12.51 18.01
C ASN A 382 -21.60 13.45 17.36
N PHE A 383 -22.08 14.39 16.57
CA PHE A 383 -21.23 15.35 15.88
C PHE A 383 -20.93 16.56 16.77
N ASN A 384 -19.69 17.01 16.75
CA ASN A 384 -19.26 18.31 17.26
C ASN A 384 -18.65 19.09 16.09
N ILE A 385 -19.33 20.14 15.64
CA ILE A 385 -19.02 20.84 14.40
C ILE A 385 -18.76 22.31 14.69
N VAL A 386 -17.55 22.78 14.42
CA VAL A 386 -17.15 24.16 14.72
C VAL A 386 -16.49 24.81 13.51
N ASN A 387 -16.93 26.03 13.17
CA ASN A 387 -16.41 26.82 12.04
C ASN A 387 -16.33 26.03 10.72
N SER A 388 -17.29 25.16 10.45
CA SER A 388 -17.22 24.21 9.34
C SER A 388 -18.43 24.30 8.41
N VAL A 389 -18.29 23.76 7.21
CA VAL A 389 -19.39 23.51 6.27
C VAL A 389 -19.57 22.00 6.18
N VAL A 390 -20.73 21.49 6.58
CA VAL A 390 -20.99 20.04 6.58
C VAL A 390 -22.24 19.74 5.77
N ILE A 391 -22.13 18.83 4.81
CA ILE A 391 -23.23 18.38 3.97
C ILE A 391 -23.62 16.97 4.40
N PHE A 392 -24.85 16.77 4.86
CA PHE A 392 -25.39 15.47 5.23
C PHE A 392 -26.25 14.94 4.08
N ARG A 393 -25.81 13.85 3.45
CA ARG A 393 -26.52 13.15 2.36
C ARG A 393 -27.33 11.95 2.84
N PHE A 394 -27.95 12.09 4.01
CA PHE A 394 -28.76 11.05 4.61
C PHE A 394 -29.74 11.65 5.63
N ASN A 395 -30.76 10.88 5.97
CA ASN A 395 -31.75 11.24 6.98
C ASN A 395 -31.13 11.17 8.38
N LEU A 396 -31.15 12.29 9.09
CA LEU A 396 -30.82 12.34 10.51
C LEU A 396 -32.11 12.23 11.32
N THR A 397 -32.28 11.13 12.06
CA THR A 397 -33.35 11.00 13.06
C THR A 397 -32.85 11.50 14.42
N LEU A 398 -33.57 12.46 15.03
CA LEU A 398 -33.18 13.08 16.32
C LEU A 398 -32.94 12.10 17.47
N SER A 399 -33.60 10.94 17.48
CA SER A 399 -33.46 9.93 18.54
C SER A 399 -32.06 9.29 18.60
N GLU A 400 -31.27 9.49 17.56
CA GLU A 400 -30.18 8.60 17.17
C GLU A 400 -28.88 9.37 16.90
N CYS A 401 -28.98 10.66 16.54
CA CYS A 401 -27.85 11.55 16.27
C CYS A 401 -27.98 12.88 17.01
N THR A 402 -26.91 13.33 17.67
CA THR A 402 -26.81 14.69 18.21
C THR A 402 -25.80 15.52 17.43
N ILE A 403 -26.14 16.79 17.13
CA ILE A 403 -25.22 17.73 16.49
C ILE A 403 -24.99 18.90 17.42
N THR A 404 -23.80 18.99 17.98
CA THR A 404 -23.34 20.08 18.83
C THR A 404 -22.29 20.92 18.11
N GLY A 405 -21.94 22.08 18.68
CA GLY A 405 -20.86 22.93 18.16
C GLY A 405 -21.29 24.38 17.96
N SER A 406 -20.68 25.08 17.01
CA SER A 406 -20.99 26.50 16.75
C SER A 406 -20.49 27.01 15.39
N ASN A 407 -21.02 28.15 14.95
CA ASN A 407 -20.53 28.93 13.79
C ASN A 407 -20.33 28.09 12.51
N SER A 408 -21.22 27.13 12.24
CA SER A 408 -21.08 26.20 11.13
C SER A 408 -22.30 26.25 10.21
N ALA A 409 -22.10 25.95 8.93
CA ALA A 409 -23.19 25.81 7.96
C ALA A 409 -23.47 24.32 7.73
N LEU A 410 -24.69 23.90 8.02
CA LEU A 410 -25.11 22.50 7.95
C LEU A 410 -26.15 22.35 6.84
N TYR A 411 -25.82 21.58 5.80
CA TYR A 411 -26.71 21.29 4.69
C TYR A 411 -27.35 19.92 4.93
N LEU A 412 -28.68 19.91 5.04
CA LEU A 412 -29.49 18.73 5.30
C LEU A 412 -30.25 18.36 4.03
N GLU A 413 -30.22 17.09 3.64
CA GLU A 413 -30.97 16.61 2.48
C GLU A 413 -32.49 16.51 2.77
N TYR A 414 -32.88 16.29 4.03
CA TYR A 414 -34.29 16.07 4.44
C TYR A 414 -34.69 16.79 5.74
N ASN A 415 -36.01 16.89 5.95
CA ASN A 415 -36.68 17.87 6.80
C ASN A 415 -36.81 17.44 8.28
N GLU A 416 -35.71 17.41 9.04
CA GLU A 416 -35.78 17.30 10.51
C GLU A 416 -35.22 18.55 11.19
N THR A 417 -35.92 19.01 12.23
CA THR A 417 -35.54 20.20 13.00
C THR A 417 -34.45 19.82 14.00
N LEU A 418 -33.19 20.02 13.63
CA LEU A 418 -32.04 19.83 14.53
C LEU A 418 -31.75 21.12 15.30
N CYS A 419 -31.75 21.04 16.63
CA CYS A 419 -31.73 22.20 17.52
C CYS A 419 -30.56 22.22 18.53
N SER A 420 -29.44 21.58 18.19
CA SER A 420 -28.37 21.29 19.17
C SER A 420 -27.04 22.04 18.92
N CYS A 421 -26.92 22.82 17.84
CA CYS A 421 -25.75 23.66 17.55
C CYS A 421 -26.08 25.17 17.59
N PRO A 422 -25.75 25.87 18.70
CA PRO A 422 -25.92 27.32 18.80
C PRO A 422 -25.12 28.09 17.74
N GLY A 423 -25.77 29.02 17.04
CA GLY A 423 -25.13 29.83 15.99
C GLY A 423 -24.77 29.05 14.71
N CYS A 424 -25.21 27.80 14.57
CA CYS A 424 -25.19 27.12 13.28
C CYS A 424 -26.30 27.64 12.36
N ASP A 425 -26.01 27.72 11.07
CA ASP A 425 -26.98 27.95 10.02
C ASP A 425 -27.36 26.63 9.35
N TYR A 426 -28.67 26.35 9.26
CA TYR A 426 -29.18 25.13 8.63
C TYR A 426 -29.74 25.45 7.24
N TYR A 427 -29.32 24.67 6.25
CA TYR A 427 -29.72 24.81 4.85
C TYR A 427 -30.40 23.52 4.37
N MET A 428 -31.51 23.67 3.65
CA MET A 428 -32.19 22.58 2.94
C MET A 428 -32.34 22.99 1.49
N ASN A 429 -31.85 22.17 0.54
CA ASN A 429 -31.89 22.48 -0.90
C ASN A 429 -31.42 23.92 -1.22
N GLU A 430 -30.27 24.31 -0.67
CA GLU A 430 -29.64 25.64 -0.81
C GLU A 430 -30.42 26.81 -0.19
N ARG A 431 -31.58 26.56 0.43
CA ARG A 431 -32.36 27.58 1.15
C ARG A 431 -32.07 27.51 2.65
N LYS A 432 -31.77 28.65 3.26
CA LYS A 432 -31.61 28.76 4.71
C LYS A 432 -32.95 28.41 5.38
N ALA A 433 -33.00 27.26 6.04
CA ALA A 433 -34.21 26.73 6.65
C ALA A 433 -34.53 27.52 7.93
N PHE A 434 -33.58 27.58 8.88
CA PHE A 434 -33.74 28.29 10.16
C PHE A 434 -32.37 28.71 10.74
N SER A 435 -32.36 29.75 11.58
CA SER A 435 -31.28 30.07 12.52
C SER A 435 -31.93 30.04 13.90
N THR A 436 -31.68 29.00 14.69
CA THR A 436 -32.39 28.79 15.96
C THR A 436 -31.48 29.08 17.16
N ASP A 437 -31.87 30.07 17.96
CA ASP A 437 -31.60 30.11 19.40
C ASP A 437 -32.44 29.02 20.09
N CYS A 438 -32.09 27.76 19.88
CA CYS A 438 -32.78 26.63 20.51
C CYS A 438 -32.17 26.36 21.90
N ASN A 439 -33.02 26.17 22.92
CA ASN A 439 -32.55 25.90 24.28
C ASN A 439 -31.71 24.61 24.31
N PRO A 440 -30.48 24.65 24.83
CA PRO A 440 -29.56 23.52 24.79
C PRO A 440 -30.10 22.35 25.64
N PRO A 441 -29.86 21.09 25.23
CA PRO A 441 -30.13 19.94 26.09
C PRO A 441 -29.28 20.05 27.36
N THR A 442 -29.88 19.72 28.51
CA THR A 442 -29.28 19.86 29.83
C THR A 442 -28.02 18.98 29.95
N VAL A 443 -26.86 19.60 29.81
CA VAL A 443 -25.56 18.91 29.84
C VAL A 443 -25.31 18.39 31.26
N THR A 444 -25.08 17.08 31.40
CA THR A 444 -24.60 16.51 32.67
C THR A 444 -23.11 16.89 32.80
N PRO A 445 -22.68 17.55 33.89
CA PRO A 445 -21.39 18.21 33.96
C PRO A 445 -20.25 17.20 33.88
N THR A 446 -19.39 17.38 32.89
CA THR A 446 -18.05 16.77 32.90
C THR A 446 -17.05 17.91 32.98
N THR A 447 -16.36 17.98 34.12
CA THR A 447 -15.34 18.98 34.43
C THR A 447 -14.10 18.75 33.56
N THR A 448 -13.82 19.68 32.66
CA THR A 448 -12.51 19.82 32.03
C THR A 448 -12.12 21.30 31.98
N GLY A 449 -10.94 21.57 32.54
CA GLY A 449 -10.40 22.91 32.78
C GLY A 449 -10.14 23.68 31.49
N ILE A 450 -10.49 24.95 31.58
CA ILE A 450 -10.28 26.00 30.60
C ILE A 450 -8.84 26.49 30.72
N ASP A 451 -8.13 26.58 29.61
CA ASP A 451 -7.26 27.73 29.35
C ASP A 451 -7.17 27.96 27.85
N THR A 452 -7.83 29.01 27.38
CA THR A 452 -7.81 29.48 25.99
C THR A 452 -7.53 30.96 25.99
N THR A 453 -6.38 31.33 25.45
CA THR A 453 -6.09 32.71 25.04
C THR A 453 -6.05 32.75 23.52
N ARG A 454 -7.06 33.42 22.96
CA ARG A 454 -7.22 33.75 21.53
C ARG A 454 -6.25 34.86 21.13
N GLU A 455 -5.76 34.80 19.90
CA GLU A 455 -5.28 35.97 19.17
C GLU A 455 -5.76 35.92 17.69
N PRO A 456 -6.12 37.05 17.06
CA PRO A 456 -6.97 37.07 15.86
C PRO A 456 -6.19 37.14 14.53
N SER A 457 -6.82 36.52 13.53
CA SER A 457 -6.42 36.37 12.13
C SER A 457 -6.70 37.63 11.27
N PRO A 458 -5.83 37.98 10.31
CA PRO A 458 -6.10 39.00 9.28
C PRO A 458 -6.62 38.42 7.95
N SER A 459 -7.61 39.13 7.40
CA SER A 459 -8.44 38.87 6.22
C SER A 459 -7.74 39.10 4.85
N PRO A 460 -8.34 38.61 3.73
CA PRO A 460 -7.63 38.22 2.52
C PRO A 460 -7.65 39.28 1.40
N SER A 461 -6.66 39.22 0.52
CA SER A 461 -6.58 39.98 -0.72
C SER A 461 -6.78 39.06 -1.95
N SER A 462 -7.76 39.44 -2.76
CA SER A 462 -8.13 38.86 -4.04
C SER A 462 -7.25 39.38 -5.17
N SER A 463 -6.81 38.51 -6.09
CA SER A 463 -6.35 38.94 -7.41
C SER A 463 -6.81 37.97 -8.50
N SER A 464 -7.29 38.58 -9.58
CA SER A 464 -8.07 38.05 -10.68
C SER A 464 -7.25 37.27 -11.71
N SER A 465 -7.81 36.13 -12.12
CA SER A 465 -7.30 35.23 -13.16
C SER A 465 -7.51 35.76 -14.58
N SER A 466 -6.47 35.71 -15.41
CA SER A 466 -6.52 35.87 -16.87
C SER A 466 -6.47 34.52 -17.57
N SER A 467 -7.36 34.31 -18.54
CA SER A 467 -7.52 33.07 -19.31
C SER A 467 -6.42 32.87 -20.37
N PRO A 468 -5.68 31.75 -20.36
CA PRO A 468 -4.77 31.39 -21.44
C PRO A 468 -5.49 30.56 -22.51
N LYS A 469 -5.49 31.08 -23.75
CA LYS A 469 -6.02 30.42 -24.96
C LYS A 469 -5.15 29.23 -25.38
N ASN A 470 -5.73 28.04 -25.26
CA ASN A 470 -5.87 27.00 -26.29
C ASN A 470 -4.64 26.53 -27.11
N ASN A 471 -3.54 26.16 -26.44
CA ASN A 471 -2.49 25.29 -27.03
C ASN A 471 -2.71 23.79 -26.72
N SER A 472 -3.56 23.45 -25.75
CA SER A 472 -3.75 22.07 -25.29
C SER A 472 -4.45 21.17 -26.31
N ILE A 473 -5.44 21.69 -27.05
CA ILE A 473 -6.23 20.88 -27.99
C ILE A 473 -5.38 20.38 -29.17
N ARG A 474 -4.37 21.14 -29.62
CA ARG A 474 -3.50 20.72 -30.73
C ARG A 474 -2.60 19.54 -30.38
N ASN A 475 -2.12 19.44 -29.13
CA ASN A 475 -1.24 18.34 -28.71
C ASN A 475 -2.01 17.03 -28.52
N ILE A 476 -3.26 17.10 -28.03
CA ILE A 476 -4.11 15.92 -27.84
C ILE A 476 -4.41 15.23 -29.18
N VAL A 477 -4.70 16.00 -30.22
CA VAL A 477 -5.01 15.45 -31.56
C VAL A 477 -3.80 14.72 -32.16
N ILE A 478 -2.58 15.23 -31.99
CA ILE A 478 -1.36 14.59 -32.51
C ILE A 478 -1.11 13.24 -31.81
N ILE A 479 -1.28 13.18 -30.48
CA ILE A 479 -1.06 11.95 -29.70
C ILE A 479 -2.07 10.87 -30.10
N ILE A 480 -3.35 11.22 -30.30
CA ILE A 480 -4.39 10.27 -30.70
C ILE A 480 -4.09 9.66 -32.08
N VAL A 481 -3.59 10.45 -33.03
CA VAL A 481 -3.24 9.96 -34.37
C VAL A 481 -2.04 9.00 -34.32
N ILE A 482 -1.04 9.27 -33.48
CA ILE A 482 0.12 8.38 -33.30
C ILE A 482 -0.29 7.05 -32.64
N LEU A 483 -1.11 7.10 -31.59
CA LEU A 483 -1.59 5.89 -30.91
C LEU A 483 -2.51 5.05 -31.80
N GLY A 484 -3.41 5.67 -32.57
CA GLY A 484 -4.29 4.99 -33.51
C GLY A 484 -3.53 4.26 -34.61
N SER A 485 -2.50 4.90 -35.18
CA SER A 485 -1.68 4.29 -36.23
C SER A 485 -0.78 3.15 -35.71
N ALA A 486 -0.23 3.27 -34.50
CA ALA A 486 0.53 2.20 -33.86
C ALA A 486 -0.32 0.96 -33.52
N SER A 487 -1.58 1.16 -33.11
CA SER A 487 -2.54 0.08 -32.84
C SER A 487 -2.89 -0.70 -34.11
N ILE A 488 -3.19 0.00 -35.21
CA ILE A 488 -3.50 -0.62 -36.51
C ILE A 488 -2.30 -1.43 -37.02
N ALA A 489 -1.08 -0.88 -36.93
CA ALA A 489 0.13 -1.59 -37.34
C ALA A 489 0.34 -2.89 -36.53
N SER A 490 0.11 -2.84 -35.22
CA SER A 490 0.23 -3.99 -34.33
C SER A 490 -0.78 -5.09 -34.68
N ILE A 491 -2.05 -4.73 -34.93
CA ILE A 491 -3.11 -5.69 -35.32
C ILE A 491 -2.79 -6.36 -36.66
N VAL A 492 -2.26 -5.62 -37.63
CA VAL A 492 -1.82 -6.19 -38.93
C VAL A 492 -0.67 -7.17 -38.72
N LEU A 493 0.29 -6.84 -37.86
CA LEU A 493 1.45 -7.68 -37.57
C LEU A 493 1.05 -8.99 -36.87
N PHE A 494 0.18 -8.91 -35.86
CA PHE A 494 -0.40 -10.08 -35.18
C PHE A 494 -1.23 -10.95 -36.14
N SER A 495 -2.03 -10.32 -37.02
CA SER A 495 -2.81 -11.05 -38.03
C SER A 495 -1.91 -11.81 -39.01
N PHE A 496 -0.76 -11.23 -39.38
CA PHE A 496 0.23 -11.86 -40.25
C PHE A 496 0.92 -13.05 -39.57
N ILE A 497 1.33 -12.87 -38.31
CA ILE A 497 1.94 -13.94 -37.49
C ILE A 497 0.95 -15.09 -37.31
N TYR A 498 -0.30 -14.78 -36.94
CA TYR A 498 -1.35 -15.78 -36.72
C TYR A 498 -1.67 -16.57 -38.01
N LYS A 499 -1.85 -15.88 -39.15
CA LYS A 499 -2.10 -16.53 -40.45
C LYS A 499 -0.94 -17.45 -40.85
N ARG A 500 0.31 -17.04 -40.57
CA ARG A 500 1.50 -17.86 -40.84
C ARG A 500 1.60 -19.08 -39.92
N HIS A 501 1.27 -18.92 -38.63
CA HIS A 501 1.27 -20.03 -37.67
C HIS A 501 0.21 -21.08 -38.02
N LYS A 502 -0.99 -20.63 -38.42
CA LYS A 502 -2.07 -21.52 -38.89
C LYS A 502 -1.65 -22.31 -40.12
N ASN A 503 -1.03 -21.67 -41.12
CA ASN A 503 -0.57 -22.37 -42.33
C ASN A 503 0.57 -23.38 -42.07
N LYS A 504 1.48 -23.11 -41.12
CA LYS A 504 2.52 -24.09 -40.75
C LYS A 504 1.93 -25.35 -40.12
N LYS A 505 0.86 -25.24 -39.34
CA LYS A 505 0.21 -26.40 -38.70
C LYS A 505 -0.43 -27.34 -39.74
N TYR A 506 -0.90 -26.81 -40.87
CA TYR A 506 -1.43 -27.64 -41.97
C TYR A 506 -0.34 -28.33 -42.79
N ILE A 507 0.84 -27.71 -42.97
CA ILE A 507 1.94 -28.33 -43.72
C ILE A 507 2.62 -29.45 -42.93
N LEU A 508 2.77 -29.30 -41.60
CA LEU A 508 3.38 -30.36 -40.79
C LEU A 508 2.52 -31.64 -40.77
N ASN A 509 1.19 -31.51 -40.78
CA ASN A 509 0.29 -32.66 -40.77
C ASN A 509 0.18 -33.38 -42.13
N SER A 510 0.54 -32.74 -43.25
CA SER A 510 0.55 -33.42 -44.55
C SER A 510 1.83 -34.22 -44.81
N ILE A 511 2.96 -33.82 -44.23
CA ILE A 511 4.26 -34.46 -44.51
C ILE A 511 4.46 -35.74 -43.69
N SER A 512 3.80 -35.88 -42.54
CA SER A 512 3.92 -37.05 -41.66
C SER A 512 3.20 -38.32 -42.16
N SER A 513 2.59 -38.30 -43.36
CA SER A 513 1.90 -39.48 -43.93
C SER A 513 2.59 -40.14 -45.12
N SER A 514 3.80 -39.70 -45.51
CA SER A 514 4.58 -40.38 -46.54
C SER A 514 6.04 -40.51 -46.11
N ASN A 515 6.40 -41.65 -45.53
CA ASN A 515 7.71 -42.30 -45.67
C ASN A 515 7.68 -43.62 -44.90
N THR A 516 7.23 -44.66 -45.58
CA THR A 516 7.41 -46.06 -45.22
C THR A 516 8.46 -46.61 -46.18
N MET A 517 9.63 -47.03 -45.70
CA MET A 517 10.39 -48.15 -46.24
C MET A 517 11.68 -48.42 -45.44
N SER A 518 11.78 -49.69 -44.99
CA SER A 518 12.94 -50.51 -44.59
C SER A 518 13.80 -50.04 -43.40
N GLU A 519 13.79 -50.72 -42.24
CA GLU A 519 14.40 -52.06 -41.91
C GLU A 519 15.92 -52.05 -42.19
N GLU A 520 16.84 -52.43 -41.30
CA GLU A 520 16.81 -53.36 -40.16
C GLU A 520 18.10 -53.17 -39.31
N ASP A 521 17.98 -53.37 -37.99
CA ASP A 521 18.88 -54.02 -37.03
C ASP A 521 20.40 -53.74 -36.99
N ASN A 522 20.87 -53.25 -35.82
CA ASN A 522 21.51 -54.14 -34.84
C ASN A 522 21.74 -53.49 -33.46
N ASP A 523 21.50 -54.32 -32.45
CA ASP A 523 21.73 -54.17 -31.01
C ASP A 523 23.16 -53.73 -30.62
N LEU A 524 23.31 -53.00 -29.51
CA LEU A 524 23.81 -53.54 -28.21
C LEU A 524 24.25 -52.42 -27.22
N ALA A 525 23.98 -52.66 -25.93
CA ALA A 525 24.53 -52.06 -24.70
C ALA A 525 23.99 -50.67 -24.26
N GLY A 526 23.44 -50.45 -23.06
CA GLY A 526 23.41 -51.21 -21.82
C GLY A 526 24.21 -50.53 -20.70
N ALA A 527 23.54 -49.70 -19.88
CA ALA A 527 23.88 -49.28 -18.50
C ALA A 527 22.78 -48.29 -18.03
N ALA A 528 21.78 -48.65 -17.23
CA ALA A 528 21.75 -49.02 -15.81
C ALA A 528 21.87 -47.84 -14.82
N ALA A 529 20.94 -47.83 -13.85
CA ALA A 529 20.78 -46.98 -12.64
C ALA A 529 20.02 -45.64 -12.85
N ASP A 530 19.03 -45.26 -12.04
CA ASP A 530 18.46 -45.86 -10.84
C ASP A 530 17.06 -45.30 -10.58
N ASN A 531 16.29 -46.03 -9.77
CA ASN A 531 14.84 -45.96 -9.65
C ASN A 531 14.28 -44.74 -8.89
N ASP A 532 13.16 -44.27 -9.43
CA ASP A 532 11.96 -43.71 -8.79
C ASP A 532 11.86 -43.78 -7.26
N VAL A 533 11.71 -42.62 -6.63
CA VAL A 533 10.74 -42.39 -5.55
C VAL A 533 10.14 -40.99 -5.75
N SER A 534 9.02 -40.92 -6.48
CA SER A 534 8.17 -39.73 -6.58
C SER A 534 7.21 -39.66 -5.39
N PRO A 535 7.13 -38.53 -4.65
CA PRO A 535 6.11 -38.34 -3.63
C PRO A 535 4.73 -38.14 -4.27
N ASN A 536 3.80 -39.00 -3.85
CA ASN A 536 2.41 -39.08 -4.25
C ASN A 536 1.65 -37.79 -3.87
N LEU A 537 1.22 -37.02 -4.87
CA LEU A 537 0.40 -35.81 -4.71
C LEU A 537 -1.09 -36.22 -4.66
N GLU A 538 -1.53 -36.80 -3.54
CA GLU A 538 -2.95 -37.09 -3.31
C GLU A 538 -3.68 -35.84 -2.80
N SER A 539 -4.35 -35.19 -3.75
CA SER A 539 -5.68 -34.57 -3.66
C SER A 539 -6.10 -33.90 -2.34
N THR A 540 -6.05 -32.57 -2.32
CA THR A 540 -7.11 -31.77 -1.72
C THR A 540 -7.72 -30.87 -2.79
N THR A 541 -8.63 -31.48 -3.57
CA THR A 541 -9.65 -30.76 -4.34
C THR A 541 -10.61 -30.09 -3.35
N ALA A 542 -10.34 -28.84 -3.01
CA ALA A 542 -11.32 -27.96 -2.39
C ALA A 542 -12.11 -27.27 -3.52
N PHE A 543 -13.32 -27.77 -3.68
CA PHE A 543 -14.40 -27.40 -4.58
C PHE A 543 -14.46 -25.90 -4.99
N GLU A 544 -14.52 -25.70 -6.30
CA GLU A 544 -15.23 -24.60 -6.94
C GLU A 544 -16.73 -24.73 -6.62
N ASP A 545 -17.33 -23.69 -6.05
CA ASP A 545 -18.76 -23.40 -6.19
C ASP A 545 -18.87 -22.00 -6.80
N ASP A 546 -18.67 -21.96 -8.12
CA ASP A 546 -19.20 -20.93 -9.01
C ASP A 546 -20.72 -21.11 -9.08
N ASP A 547 -21.50 -20.25 -8.43
CA ASP A 547 -22.89 -19.99 -8.85
C ASP A 547 -23.47 -18.74 -8.18
N CYS A 548 -23.11 -17.56 -8.70
CA CYS A 548 -23.87 -16.32 -8.52
C CYS A 548 -23.81 -15.47 -9.82
N ALA A 549 -24.13 -16.11 -10.94
CA ALA A 549 -24.38 -15.44 -12.20
C ALA A 549 -25.72 -15.92 -12.80
N GLN A 550 -26.81 -15.78 -12.04
CA GLN A 550 -28.16 -15.74 -12.63
C GLN A 550 -28.56 -14.28 -12.84
N LEU A 551 -28.10 -13.76 -13.98
CA LEU A 551 -28.75 -12.71 -14.73
C LEU A 551 -29.97 -13.30 -15.45
N GLU A 552 -31.00 -12.47 -15.61
CA GLU A 552 -32.19 -12.61 -16.48
C GLU A 552 -33.37 -13.47 -15.97
N HIS A 553 -34.41 -12.82 -15.44
CA HIS A 553 -35.64 -12.53 -16.20
C HIS A 553 -36.71 -11.82 -15.33
N ILE A 554 -37.35 -10.81 -15.95
CA ILE A 554 -38.47 -9.92 -15.52
C ILE A 554 -38.04 -8.58 -14.94
#